data_AF-A0A949EK87-F1
#
_entry.id   AF-A0A949EK87-F1
#
_cell.length_a   1.000
_cell.length_b   1.000
_cell.length_c   1.000
_cell.angle_alpha   90.00
_cell.angle_beta   90.00
_cell.angle_gamma   90.00
#
_symmetry.space_group_name_H-M   'P 1'
#
loop_
_entity.id
_entity.type
_entity.pdbx_description
1 polymer ?
#
loop_
_entity_poly.entity_id
_entity_poly.type
_entity_poly.pdbx_seq_one_letter_code
_entity_poly.pdbx_strand_id
1 'polypeptide(L)' 'SDHYSGKGHHHHLVCKECYKVVDYSDFMKDEVNFLKSTEDGLSKKYKFNITDHLIQFFGVCEKCSNK' A
#
# COMPACT_ATOMS: atom_id res chain seq x y z
N SER A 1 -19.34 20.78 -1.78
CA SER A 1 -18.87 20.57 -0.40
C SER A 1 -18.07 19.29 -0.41
N ASP A 2 -16.76 19.45 -0.58
CA ASP A 2 -15.79 18.38 -0.74
C ASP A 2 -15.73 17.54 0.55
N HIS A 3 -16.32 16.35 0.49
CA HIS A 3 -16.23 15.36 1.56
C HIS A 3 -14.84 14.71 1.54
N TYR A 4 -13.88 15.39 2.16
CA TYR A 4 -12.60 14.84 2.61
C TYR A 4 -12.87 13.80 3.72
N SER A 5 -13.21 12.57 3.33
CA SER A 5 -13.34 11.44 4.25
C SER A 5 -12.77 10.19 3.58
N GLY A 6 -11.45 10.08 3.62
CA GLY A 6 -10.67 8.95 3.12
C GLY A 6 -9.26 9.41 2.82
N LYS A 7 -8.40 9.50 3.84
CA LYS A 7 -6.96 9.65 3.61
C LYS A 7 -6.55 8.46 2.75
N GLY A 8 -6.29 8.73 1.47
CA GLY A 8 -6.11 7.70 0.46
C GLY A 8 -5.02 6.75 0.89
N HIS A 9 -5.38 5.48 1.04
CA HIS A 9 -4.43 4.39 0.90
C HIS A 9 -3.63 4.70 -0.38
N HIS A 10 -2.33 4.93 -0.31
CA HIS A 10 -1.45 5.05 -1.48
C HIS A 10 -0.25 4.16 -1.15
N HIS A 11 0.01 3.17 -1.99
CA HIS A 11 1.15 2.29 -1.79
C HIS A 11 2.32 2.77 -2.64
N HIS A 12 3.52 2.48 -2.17
CA HIS A 12 4.74 2.93 -2.82
C HIS A 12 5.43 1.75 -3.51
N LEU A 13 5.78 1.91 -4.80
CA LEU A 13 6.78 1.06 -5.45
C LEU A 13 8.12 1.78 -5.42
N VAL A 14 9.12 1.20 -4.78
CA VAL A 14 10.45 1.78 -4.60
C VAL A 14 11.48 1.01 -5.40
N CYS A 15 12.17 1.68 -6.32
CA CYS A 15 13.30 1.11 -7.03
C CYS A 15 14.54 1.09 -6.13
N LYS A 16 15.15 -0.08 -5.91
CA LYS A 16 16.36 -0.22 -5.10
C LYS A 16 17.64 0.32 -5.76
N GLU A 17 17.62 0.53 -7.07
CA GLU A 17 18.80 0.92 -7.86
C GLU A 17 18.91 2.43 -8.09
N CYS A 18 17.77 3.12 -8.22
CA CYS A 18 17.75 4.56 -8.48
C CYS A 18 16.87 5.34 -7.51
N TYR A 19 16.32 4.66 -6.50
CA TYR A 19 15.46 5.25 -5.46
C TYR A 19 14.21 5.96 -5.99
N LYS A 20 13.83 5.70 -7.25
CA LYS A 20 12.57 6.16 -7.82
C LYS A 20 11.42 5.57 -7.00
N VAL A 21 10.53 6.44 -6.54
CA VAL A 21 9.27 6.08 -5.91
C VAL A 21 8.15 6.29 -6.92
N VAL A 22 7.24 5.33 -7.00
CA VAL A 22 5.99 5.45 -7.76
C VAL A 22 4.85 5.30 -6.77
N ASP A 23 4.08 6.38 -6.61
CA ASP A 23 2.82 6.36 -5.89
C ASP A 23 1.74 5.81 -6.80
N TYR A 24 1.06 4.75 -6.38
CA TYR A 24 -0.12 4.28 -7.09
C TYR A 24 -1.33 4.29 -6.16
N SER A 25 -2.42 4.83 -6.69
CA SER A 25 -3.74 4.90 -6.04
C SER A 25 -4.78 4.01 -6.71
N ASP A 26 -4.41 3.38 -7.83
CA ASP A 26 -5.27 2.45 -8.57
C ASP A 26 -5.08 1.03 -8.00
N PHE A 27 -5.68 0.79 -6.83
CA PHE A 27 -5.64 -0.53 -6.22
C PHE A 27 -6.54 -1.48 -6.96
N MET A 28 -6.05 -2.70 -7.12
CA MET A 28 -6.93 -3.80 -7.48
C MET A 28 -7.93 -4.01 -6.34
N LYS A 29 -9.21 -4.24 -6.66
CA LYS A 29 -10.25 -4.53 -5.64
C LYS A 29 -9.84 -5.69 -4.72
N ASP A 30 -9.14 -6.67 -5.27
CA ASP A 30 -8.65 -7.83 -4.53
C ASP A 30 -7.59 -7.44 -3.48
N GLU A 31 -6.72 -6.46 -3.78
CA GLU A 31 -5.73 -5.93 -2.85
C GLU A 31 -6.41 -5.25 -1.65
N VAL A 32 -7.40 -4.38 -1.91
CA VAL A 32 -8.16 -3.70 -0.86
C VAL A 32 -8.87 -4.71 0.06
N ASN A 33 -9.53 -5.70 -0.54
CA ASN A 33 -10.25 -6.74 0.20
C ASN A 33 -9.30 -7.60 1.06
N PHE A 34 -8.14 -7.96 0.51
CA PHE A 34 -7.12 -8.73 1.21
C PHE A 34 -6.58 -7.98 2.44
N LEU A 35 -6.29 -6.69 2.29
CA LEU A 35 -5.74 -5.87 3.37
C LEU A 35 -6.74 -5.68 4.50
N LYS A 36 -7.98 -5.32 4.17
CA LYS A 36 -9.05 -5.19 5.17
C LYS A 36 -9.28 -6.48 5.95
N SER A 37 -9.32 -7.61 5.24
CA SER A 37 -9.49 -8.93 5.88
C SER A 37 -8.32 -9.28 6.80
N THR A 38 -7.10 -8.87 6.43
CA THR A 38 -5.90 -9.07 7.23
C THR A 38 -5.93 -8.22 8.50
N GLU A 39 -6.27 -6.93 8.39
CA GLU A 39 -6.42 -6.02 9.53
C GLU A 39 -7.48 -6.52 10.52
N ASP A 40 -8.65 -6.93 10.02
CA ASP A 40 -9.73 -7.48 10.85
C ASP A 40 -9.29 -8.76 11.57
N GLY A 41 -8.57 -9.65 10.87
CA GLY A 41 -8.06 -10.89 11.43
C GLY A 41 -7.03 -10.66 12.54
N LEU A 42 -6.07 -9.76 12.31
CA LEU A 42 -5.05 -9.39 13.29
C LEU A 42 -5.65 -8.70 14.51
N SER A 43 -6.56 -7.74 14.29
CA SER A 43 -7.24 -7.01 15.35
C SER A 43 -7.97 -7.96 16.30
N LYS A 44 -8.71 -8.93 15.76
CA LYS A 44 -9.43 -9.94 16.54
C LYS A 44 -8.49 -10.90 17.26
N LYS A 45 -7.47 -11.43 16.57
CA LYS A 45 -6.56 -12.45 17.12
C LYS A 45 -5.72 -11.91 18.26
N TYR A 46 -5.24 -10.67 18.15
CA TYR A 46 -4.31 -10.07 19.11
C TYR A 46 -4.97 -9.02 20.01
N LYS A 47 -6.29 -8.82 19.90
CA LYS A 47 -7.04 -7.76 20.61
C LYS A 47 -6.39 -6.38 20.41
N PHE A 48 -6.00 -6.10 19.17
CA PHE A 48 -5.27 -4.89 18.80
C PHE A 48 -6.18 -3.92 18.05
N ASN A 49 -6.01 -2.62 18.26
CA ASN A 49 -6.75 -1.58 17.53
C ASN A 49 -5.87 -1.02 16.40
N ILE A 50 -6.04 -1.55 15.18
CA ILE A 50 -5.31 -1.08 14.00
C ILE A 50 -5.96 0.22 13.51
N THR A 51 -5.15 1.27 13.38
CA THR A 51 -5.62 2.60 12.92
C THR A 51 -5.10 2.97 11.54
N ASP A 52 -4.07 2.26 11.05
CA ASP A 52 -3.43 2.50 9.76
C ASP A 52 -2.54 1.30 9.37
N HIS A 53 -2.14 1.23 8.09
CA HIS A 53 -1.14 0.31 7.57
C HIS A 53 -0.19 1.01 6.58
N LEU A 54 1.06 0.56 6.54
CA LEU A 54 2.05 1.01 5.56
C LEU A 54 2.48 -0.16 4.67
N ILE A 55 2.34 0.02 3.36
CA ILE A 55 2.77 -0.98 2.37
C ILE A 55 3.72 -0.32 1.37
N GLN A 56 4.88 -0.96 1.21
CA GLN A 56 5.91 -0.57 0.27
C GLN A 56 6.42 -1.82 -0.43
N PHE A 57 6.43 -1.79 -1.76
CA PHE A 57 7.04 -2.84 -2.56
C PHE A 57 8.40 -2.36 -3.06
N PHE A 58 9.42 -3.19 -2.87
CA PHE A 58 10.78 -2.88 -3.30
C PHE A 58 11.14 -3.72 -4.51
N GLY A 59 11.55 -3.06 -5.59
CA GLY A 59 11.87 -3.72 -6.86
C GLY A 59 12.95 -2.99 -7.63
N VAL A 60 13.03 -3.27 -8.93
CA VAL A 60 13.87 -2.55 -9.89
C VAL A 60 12.94 -1.95 -10.94
N CYS A 61 13.03 -0.65 -11.18
CA CYS A 61 12.20 -0.01 -12.21
C CYS A 61 12.67 -0.42 -13.61
N GLU A 62 11.78 -0.30 -14.60
CA GLU A 62 12.07 -0.60 -16.00
C GLU A 62 13.38 0.03 -16.50
N LYS A 63 13.61 1.31 -16.18
CA LYS A 63 14.85 2.02 -16.55
C LYS A 63 16.11 1.34 -16.00
N CYS A 64 16.06 0.78 -14.79
CA CYS A 64 17.21 0.10 -14.19
C CYS A 64 17.30 -1.38 -14.63
N SER A 65 16.17 -2.01 -14.97
CA SER A 65 16.15 -3.38 -15.48
C SER A 65 16.68 -3.47 -16.92
N ASN A 66 16.57 -2.39 -17.69
CA ASN A 66 17.03 -2.30 -19.08
C ASN A 66 18.37 -1.55 -19.21
N LYS A 67 19.19 -1.52 -18.16
CA LYS A 67 20.56 -0.97 -18.20
C LYS A 67 21.53 -1.93 -18.88
#